data_AF-A0A497M2R7-F1
#
_entry.id   AF-A0A497M2R7-F1
#
_cell.length_a   1.000
_cell.length_b   1.000
_cell.length_c   1.000
_cell.angle_alpha   90.00
_cell.angle_beta   90.00
_cell.angle_gamma   90.00
#
_symmetry.space_group_name_H-M   'P 1'
#
loop_
_entity.id
_entity.type
_entity.pdbx_description
1 polymer ?
#
loop_
_entity_poly.entity_id
_entity_poly.type
_entity_poly.pdbx_seq_one_letter_code
_entity_poly.pdbx_strand_id
1 'polypeptide(L)' 'MRKRDGSLSLKAKAFGEPFDPSKHVQKVGVKAITYHRMEVSREDGLTILKFILDI' A
#
# COMPACT_ATOMS: atom_id res chain seq x y z
N MET A 1 -1.41 -5.93 18.91
CA MET A 1 -0.03 -5.89 18.39
C MET A 1 0.86 -6.70 19.33
N ARG A 2 1.50 -7.77 18.87
CA ARG A 2 2.42 -8.57 19.70
C ARG A 2 3.83 -8.07 19.42
N LYS A 3 4.40 -7.27 20.33
CA LYS A 3 5.80 -6.84 20.26
C LYS A 3 6.68 -8.04 20.60
N ARG A 4 7.40 -8.57 19.62
CA ARG A 4 8.64 -9.33 19.86
C ARG A 4 9.78 -8.44 19.38
N ASP A 5 10.58 -7.97 20.34
CA ASP A 5 11.98 -7.60 20.15
C ASP A 5 12.24 -6.45 19.14
N GLY A 6 11.66 -5.28 19.39
CA GLY A 6 11.97 -4.05 18.61
C GLY A 6 11.49 -4.05 17.16
N SER A 7 10.85 -5.12 16.68
CA SER A 7 10.37 -5.24 15.30
C SER A 7 8.97 -4.65 15.09
N LEU A 8 8.77 -4.01 13.93
CA LEU A 8 7.46 -3.59 13.44
C LEU A 8 6.82 -4.74 12.65
N SER A 9 5.56 -5.08 12.96
CA SER A 9 4.80 -6.09 12.22
C SER A 9 3.38 -5.62 11.94
N LEU A 10 2.89 -5.92 10.73
CA LEU A 10 1.53 -5.62 10.29
C LEU A 10 0.88 -6.91 9.79
N LYS A 11 -0.38 -7.14 10.17
CA LYS A 11 -1.22 -8.21 9.62
C LYS A 11 -2.41 -7.57 8.93
N ALA A 12 -2.59 -7.88 7.65
CA ALA A 12 -3.71 -7.41 6.84
C ALA A 12 -4.37 -8.59 6.10
N LYS A 13 -5.61 -8.38 5.64
CA LYS A 13 -6.32 -9.26 4.72
C LYS A 13 -6.75 -8.42 3.51
N ALA A 14 -6.49 -8.91 2.32
CA ALA A 14 -7.01 -8.34 1.07
C ALA A 14 -8.16 -9.22 0.57
N PHE A 15 -9.19 -8.60 0.01
CA PHE A 15 -10.36 -9.25 -0.56
C PHE A 15 -10.58 -8.71 -1.98
N GLY A 16 -10.92 -9.59 -2.92
CA GLY A 16 -11.14 -9.25 -4.32
C GLY A 16 -11.50 -10.47 -5.16
N GLU A 17 -11.56 -10.30 -6.47
CA GLU A 17 -11.85 -11.36 -7.45
C GLU A 17 -10.78 -11.37 -8.57
N PRO A 18 -10.70 -12.44 -9.38
CA PRO A 18 -9.82 -12.46 -10.55
C PRO A 18 -10.12 -11.29 -11.49
N PHE A 19 -9.06 -10.70 -12.04
CA PHE A 19 -9.19 -9.58 -12.96
C PHE A 19 -9.84 -10.02 -14.28
N ASP A 20 -11.01 -9.45 -14.56
CA ASP A 20 -11.73 -9.53 -15.83
C ASP A 20 -11.62 -8.21 -16.62
N PRO A 21 -10.92 -8.16 -17.77
CA PRO A 21 -10.79 -6.95 -18.59
C PRO A 21 -12.11 -6.39 -19.13
N SER A 22 -13.16 -7.21 -19.22
CA SER A 22 -14.47 -6.77 -19.70
C SER A 22 -15.27 -5.99 -18.63
N LYS A 23 -14.94 -6.22 -17.35
CA LYS A 23 -15.60 -5.59 -16.19
C LYS A 23 -14.74 -4.51 -15.55
N HIS A 24 -13.42 -4.69 -15.53
CA HIS A 24 -12.49 -3.83 -14.79
C HIS A 24 -11.70 -2.93 -15.74
N VAL A 25 -11.91 -1.61 -15.62
CA VAL A 25 -11.17 -0.62 -16.41
C VAL A 25 -9.70 -0.63 -16.01
N GLN A 26 -8.84 -1.11 -16.91
CA GLN A 26 -7.40 -1.04 -16.74
C GLN A 26 -6.89 0.37 -17.05
N LYS A 27 -6.30 1.03 -16.06
CA LYS A 27 -5.65 2.34 -16.27
C LYS A 27 -4.18 2.15 -16.65
N VAL A 28 -3.37 1.76 -15.68
CA VAL A 28 -1.91 1.64 -15.82
C VAL A 28 -1.44 0.45 -14.99
N GLY A 29 -0.52 -0.35 -15.55
CA GLY A 29 0.12 -1.44 -14.83
C GLY A 29 1.16 -0.90 -13.84
N VAL A 30 1.26 -1.52 -12.67
CA VAL A 30 2.26 -1.16 -11.66
C VAL A 30 3.37 -2.20 -11.72
N LYS A 31 4.63 -1.76 -11.90
CA LYS A 31 5.81 -2.64 -11.93
C LYS A 31 6.33 -2.92 -10.53
N ALA A 32 6.50 -1.87 -9.71
CA ALA A 32 7.11 -2.00 -8.40
C ALA A 32 6.66 -0.92 -7.39
N ILE A 33 6.75 -1.27 -6.11
CA ILE A 33 6.65 -0.33 -4.99
C ILE A 33 8.04 0.27 -4.73
N THR A 34 8.11 1.59 -4.52
CA THR A 34 9.39 2.27 -4.27
C THR A 34 9.38 3.08 -2.99
N TYR A 35 10.57 3.34 -2.44
CA TYR A 35 10.80 4.30 -1.37
C TYR A 35 11.04 5.73 -1.88
N HIS A 36 10.98 5.95 -3.20
CA HIS A 36 11.25 7.27 -3.76
C HIS A 36 10.18 8.26 -3.29
N ARG A 37 10.61 9.28 -2.54
CA ARG A 37 9.73 10.27 -1.90
C ARG A 37 8.63 9.64 -1.03
N MET A 38 8.93 8.52 -0.36
CA MET A 38 8.02 7.96 0.63
C MET A 38 7.98 8.85 1.88
N GLU A 39 6.78 9.15 2.35
CA GLU A 39 6.53 9.96 3.54
C GLU A 39 5.41 9.33 4.37
N VAL A 40 5.63 9.24 5.69
CA VAL A 40 4.61 8.86 6.66
C VAL A 40 4.44 10.01 7.65
N SER A 41 3.31 10.71 7.58
CA SER A 41 2.99 11.84 8.46
C SER A 41 1.79 11.51 9.36
N ARG A 42 1.68 12.24 10.48
CA ARG A 42 0.52 12.22 11.36
C ARG A 42 -0.03 13.62 11.51
N GLU A 43 -1.24 13.83 11.02
CA GLU A 43 -1.92 15.12 10.96
C GLU A 43 -3.37 14.91 11.41
N ASP A 44 -3.88 15.74 12.31
CA ASP A 44 -5.26 15.69 12.82
C ASP A 44 -5.75 14.30 13.28
N GLY A 45 -4.87 13.52 13.89
CA GLY A 45 -5.16 12.16 14.35
C GLY A 45 -5.18 11.09 13.25
N LEU A 46 -4.98 11.47 11.99
CA LEU A 46 -4.84 10.57 10.85
C LEU A 46 -3.37 10.22 10.62
N THR A 47 -3.13 9.04 10.05
CA THR A 47 -1.81 8.64 9.54
C THR A 47 -1.87 8.62 8.03
N ILE A 48 -1.04 9.44 7.38
CA ILE A 48 -1.01 9.61 5.93
C ILE A 48 0.29 8.98 5.40
N LEU A 49 0.17 8.10 4.40
CA LEU A 49 1.29 7.53 3.66
C LEU A 49 1.25 8.04 2.21
N LYS A 50 2.33 8.68 1.77
CA LYS A 50 2.55 9.09 0.38
C LYS A 50 3.77 8.36 -0.16
N PHE A 51 3.70 7.86 -1.39
CA PHE A 51 4.80 7.18 -2.06
C PHE A 51 4.59 7.18 -3.58
N ILE A 52 5.66 6.96 -4.34
CA ILE A 52 5.62 6.89 -5.81
C ILE A 52 5.75 5.43 -6.25
N LEU A 53 4.89 5.05 -7.20
CA LEU A 53 4.92 3.77 -7.88
C LEU A 53 5.79 3.85 -9.13
N ASP A 54 6.49 2.75 -9.42
CA ASP A 54 7.08 2.53 -10.74
C ASP A 54 6.03 1.88 -11.65
N ILE A 55 5.86 2.44 -12.84
CA ILE A 55 4.81 2.14 -13.82
C ILE A 55 5.39 1.39 -15.01
#